data_AF-A0A5C6C6Y5-F1
#
_entry.id   AF-A0A5C6C6Y5-F1
#
_cell.length_a   1.000
_cell.length_b   1.000
_cell.length_c   1.000
_cell.angle_alpha   90.00
_cell.angle_beta   90.00
_cell.angle_gamma   90.00
#
_symmetry.space_group_name_H-M   'P 1'
#
loop_
_entity.id
_entity.type
_entity.pdbx_description
1 polymer ?
#
loop_
_entity_poly.entity_id
_entity_poly.type
_entity_poly.pdbx_seq_one_letter_code
_entity_poly.pdbx_strand_id
1 'polypeptide(L)'
;MRRDYTLGGLRKQDVSTDPMVQFELWFRQATGRNTVDSGATGESRSPTAGLPEWVEPNAMTLSTASPAGEVTNRTVLLKGITDRHFVFYTSYESTKGRQIAANPLVSLCFFWPHLQRQVLVSGRAEQTDRESSAAYFHSRPRDSQLGAHASSQSSTIESREVLEQRMEELAARYPVGTTVPLPERWGGYAVEPSKIEFWQGRTNRLHDRIVYTRPFDSPSETPWEISRLSP
;
A
#
# COMPACT_ATOMS: atom_id res chain seq x y z
N MET A 1 11.57 -10.32 -25.32
CA MET A 1 11.44 -11.69 -24.76
C MET A 1 10.05 -11.82 -24.16
N ARG A 2 9.23 -12.81 -24.58
CA ARG A 2 7.83 -12.99 -24.14
C ARG A 2 7.74 -14.23 -23.25
N ARG A 3 7.06 -14.13 -22.10
CA ARG A 3 6.73 -15.28 -21.24
C ARG A 3 5.24 -15.58 -21.40
N ASP A 4 4.90 -16.86 -21.47
CA ASP A 4 3.51 -17.31 -21.48
C ASP A 4 2.97 -17.41 -20.05
N TYR A 5 1.68 -17.10 -19.86
CA TYR A 5 1.06 -17.04 -18.54
C TYR A 5 0.09 -18.20 -18.33
N THR A 6 0.49 -19.17 -17.52
CA THR A 6 -0.19 -20.46 -17.35
C THR A 6 -0.60 -20.75 -15.90
N LEU A 7 -0.27 -19.87 -14.94
CA LEU A 7 -0.32 -20.20 -13.50
C LEU A 7 -1.73 -20.18 -12.86
N GLY A 8 -2.78 -19.85 -13.61
CA GLY A 8 -4.14 -19.89 -13.10
C GLY A 8 -5.16 -19.27 -14.04
N GLY A 9 -6.42 -19.26 -13.61
CA GLY A 9 -7.52 -18.56 -14.28
C GLY A 9 -8.47 -17.96 -13.27
N LEU A 10 -9.29 -17.01 -13.71
CA LEU A 10 -10.21 -16.27 -12.85
C LEU A 10 -11.58 -16.20 -13.52
N ARG A 11 -12.56 -16.93 -12.98
CA ARG A 11 -13.95 -16.93 -13.45
C ARG A 11 -14.82 -16.10 -12.50
N LYS A 12 -15.81 -15.38 -13.04
CA LYS A 12 -16.73 -14.54 -12.27
C LYS A 12 -17.50 -15.33 -11.18
N GLN A 13 -17.78 -16.61 -11.42
CA GLN A 13 -18.50 -17.47 -10.47
C GLN A 13 -17.61 -18.00 -9.33
N ASP A 14 -16.28 -17.94 -9.48
CA ASP A 14 -15.34 -18.48 -8.50
C ASP A 14 -14.79 -17.41 -7.55
N VAL A 15 -15.12 -16.14 -7.79
CA VAL A 15 -14.69 -15.04 -6.96
C VAL A 15 -15.69 -14.74 -5.86
N SER A 16 -15.18 -14.26 -4.72
CA SER A 16 -16.03 -13.76 -3.64
C SER A 16 -16.91 -12.60 -4.11
N THR A 17 -18.14 -12.50 -3.61
CA THR A 17 -18.98 -11.30 -3.84
C THR A 17 -18.45 -10.05 -3.14
N ASP A 18 -17.62 -10.25 -2.12
CA ASP A 18 -16.89 -9.19 -1.41
C ASP A 18 -15.45 -9.09 -1.94
N PRO A 19 -15.05 -7.97 -2.57
CA PRO A 19 -13.70 -7.82 -3.10
C PRO A 19 -12.61 -7.75 -2.04
N MET A 20 -12.94 -7.39 -0.79
CA MET A 20 -11.95 -7.37 0.29
C MET A 20 -11.55 -8.81 0.67
N VAL A 21 -12.53 -9.71 0.75
CA VAL A 21 -12.29 -11.15 0.94
C VAL A 21 -11.47 -11.72 -0.23
N GLN A 22 -11.78 -11.31 -1.46
CA GLN A 22 -11.02 -11.73 -2.64
C GLN A 22 -9.57 -11.22 -2.61
N PHE A 23 -9.36 -9.96 -2.18
CA PHE A 23 -8.03 -9.39 -2.01
C PHE A 23 -7.24 -10.14 -0.95
N GLU A 24 -7.81 -10.35 0.24
CA GLU A 24 -7.13 -11.05 1.33
C GLU A 24 -6.73 -12.47 0.92
N LEU A 25 -7.57 -13.18 0.17
CA LEU A 25 -7.23 -14.49 -0.39
C LEU A 25 -6.00 -14.42 -1.30
N TRP A 26 -5.98 -13.47 -2.25
CA TRP A 26 -4.86 -13.33 -3.17
C TRP A 26 -3.60 -12.82 -2.48
N PHE A 27 -3.73 -11.93 -1.50
CA PHE A 27 -2.63 -11.40 -0.72
C PHE A 27 -1.98 -12.49 0.14
N ARG A 28 -2.80 -13.35 0.74
CA ARG A 28 -2.36 -14.56 1.45
C ARG A 28 -1.58 -15.51 0.53
N GLN A 29 -2.08 -15.75 -0.67
CA GLN A 29 -1.38 -16.54 -1.69
C GLN A 29 -0.07 -15.89 -2.14
N ALA A 30 -0.06 -14.56 -2.32
CA ALA A 30 1.12 -13.80 -2.72
C ALA A 30 2.21 -13.81 -1.64
N THR A 31 1.82 -13.90 -0.37
CA THR A 31 2.70 -14.01 0.79
C THR A 31 2.99 -15.45 1.22
N GLY A 32 2.41 -16.48 0.58
CA GLY A 32 2.60 -17.87 1.01
C GLY A 32 2.31 -18.13 2.51
N ARG A 33 1.59 -17.22 3.19
CA ARG A 33 1.19 -17.30 4.60
C ARG A 33 -0.27 -17.73 4.65
N ASN A 34 -0.79 -18.16 5.79
CA ASN A 34 -2.20 -18.53 5.95
C ASN A 34 -3.08 -17.40 6.53
N THR A 35 -2.51 -16.25 6.87
CA THR A 35 -3.22 -15.08 7.44
C THR A 35 -2.65 -13.77 6.90
N VAL A 36 -3.51 -12.74 6.76
CA VAL A 36 -3.07 -11.35 6.60
C VAL A 36 -2.78 -10.86 8.00
N ASP A 37 -1.52 -10.86 8.41
CA ASP A 37 -1.16 -10.32 9.72
C ASP A 37 -1.52 -8.83 9.76
N SER A 38 -2.47 -8.48 10.63
CA SER A 38 -2.73 -7.11 11.09
C SER A 38 -1.68 -6.66 12.13
N GLY A 39 -0.66 -7.48 12.38
CA GLY A 39 0.37 -7.27 13.40
C GLY A 39 1.45 -6.29 12.96
N ALA A 40 1.34 -5.06 13.46
CA ALA A 40 2.45 -4.14 13.62
C ALA A 40 3.45 -4.69 14.66
N THR A 41 4.29 -5.64 14.27
CA THR A 41 5.42 -6.08 15.11
C THR A 41 6.68 -6.20 14.25
N GLY A 42 7.79 -5.73 14.83
CA GLY A 42 9.08 -5.52 14.19
C GLY A 42 9.55 -6.66 13.30
N GLU A 43 10.36 -6.28 12.32
CA GLU A 43 10.98 -7.07 11.27
C GLU A 43 11.49 -8.44 11.74
N SER A 44 10.58 -9.42 11.86
CA SER A 44 10.92 -10.82 11.77
C SER A 44 10.54 -11.25 10.36
N ARG A 45 11.52 -11.08 9.46
CA ARG A 45 11.54 -11.67 8.12
C ARG A 45 11.66 -13.19 8.26
N SER A 46 10.61 -13.86 8.72
CA SER A 46 10.48 -15.27 8.35
C SER A 46 10.21 -15.30 6.84
N PRO A 47 11.05 -15.98 6.03
CA PRO A 47 10.87 -16.04 4.60
C PRO A 47 9.45 -16.53 4.31
N THR A 48 8.73 -15.69 3.57
CA THR A 48 7.54 -16.02 2.80
C THR A 48 7.81 -17.38 2.13
N ALA A 49 7.16 -18.46 2.60
CA ALA A 49 7.59 -19.82 2.27
C ALA A 49 7.76 -20.01 0.75
N GLY A 50 9.01 -20.20 0.31
CA GLY A 50 9.34 -20.41 -1.11
C GLY A 50 9.56 -19.16 -1.97
N LEU A 51 9.51 -17.93 -1.42
CA LEU A 51 9.88 -16.72 -2.17
C LEU A 51 11.27 -16.19 -1.79
N PRO A 52 12.00 -15.57 -2.73
CA PRO A 52 13.24 -14.86 -2.42
C PRO A 52 13.01 -13.72 -1.41
N GLU A 53 14.00 -13.47 -0.54
CA GLU A 53 13.92 -12.46 0.53
C GLU A 53 13.65 -11.02 0.04
N TRP A 54 14.01 -10.72 -1.21
CA TRP A 54 13.78 -9.40 -1.83
C TRP A 54 12.35 -9.18 -2.32
N VAL A 55 11.50 -10.23 -2.33
CA VAL A 55 10.10 -10.09 -2.72
C VAL A 55 9.31 -9.49 -1.55
N GLU A 56 8.68 -8.36 -1.78
CA GLU A 56 7.80 -7.68 -0.83
C GLU A 56 6.35 -7.68 -1.36
N PRO A 57 5.53 -8.71 -1.06
CA PRO A 57 4.17 -8.80 -1.60
C PRO A 57 3.25 -7.65 -1.17
N ASN A 58 3.57 -6.97 -0.07
CA ASN A 58 2.85 -5.80 0.43
C ASN A 58 3.31 -4.48 -0.21
N ALA A 59 4.32 -4.50 -1.09
CA ALA A 59 4.66 -3.35 -1.90
C ALA A 59 3.57 -3.07 -2.95
N MET A 60 3.19 -1.81 -3.07
CA MET A 60 2.19 -1.34 -4.02
C MET A 60 2.62 -0.01 -4.65
N THR A 61 2.34 0.17 -5.93
CA THR A 61 2.50 1.46 -6.60
C THR A 61 1.30 2.34 -6.27
N LEU A 62 1.54 3.49 -5.65
CA LEU A 62 0.54 4.52 -5.38
C LEU A 62 0.67 5.64 -6.41
N SER A 63 -0.42 5.88 -7.14
CA SER A 63 -0.57 7.00 -8.06
C SER A 63 -1.48 8.06 -7.46
N THR A 64 -1.04 9.32 -7.55
CA THR A 64 -1.74 10.52 -7.06
C THR A 64 -1.69 11.60 -8.14
N ALA A 65 -2.61 12.56 -8.11
CA ALA A 65 -2.64 13.66 -9.08
C ALA A 65 -2.80 15.01 -8.39
N SER A 66 -2.13 16.04 -8.91
CA SER A 66 -2.41 17.42 -8.51
C SER A 66 -3.76 17.88 -9.11
N PRO A 67 -4.38 18.94 -8.58
CA PRO A 67 -5.57 19.55 -9.18
C PRO A 67 -5.37 20.03 -10.64
N ALA A 68 -4.12 20.30 -11.04
CA ALA A 68 -3.77 20.66 -12.41
C ALA A 68 -3.63 19.45 -13.36
N GLY A 69 -3.84 18.22 -12.86
CA GLY A 69 -3.75 16.99 -13.65
C GLY A 69 -2.35 16.39 -13.74
N GLU A 70 -1.38 16.91 -12.98
CA GLU A 70 -0.04 16.30 -12.92
C GLU A 70 -0.10 14.99 -12.11
N VAL A 71 0.07 13.86 -12.79
CA VAL A 71 0.05 12.53 -12.18
C VAL A 71 1.45 12.10 -11.80
N THR A 72 1.62 11.64 -10.56
CA THR A 72 2.88 11.07 -10.08
C THR A 72 2.63 9.72 -9.44
N ASN A 73 3.61 8.82 -9.50
CA ASN A 73 3.54 7.50 -8.87
C ASN A 73 4.84 7.18 -8.11
N ARG A 74 4.75 6.24 -7.17
CA ARG A 74 5.87 5.68 -6.40
C ARG A 74 5.43 4.41 -5.69
N THR A 75 6.39 3.59 -5.27
CA THR A 75 6.12 2.47 -4.37
C THR A 75 5.87 2.94 -2.94
N VAL A 76 4.85 2.39 -2.30
CA VAL A 76 4.60 2.45 -0.85
C VAL A 76 4.28 1.04 -0.35
N LEU A 77 4.22 0.85 0.95
CA LEU A 77 3.93 -0.45 1.56
C LEU A 77 2.53 -0.45 2.17
N LEU A 78 1.72 -1.45 1.82
CA LEU A 78 0.52 -1.80 2.56
C LEU A 78 0.92 -2.23 3.98
N LYS A 79 0.29 -1.64 4.99
CA LYS A 79 0.53 -1.92 6.41
C LYS A 79 -0.64 -2.56 7.13
N GLY A 80 -1.79 -2.61 6.49
CA GLY A 80 -2.95 -3.33 6.97
C GLY A 80 -4.19 -3.01 6.14
N ILE A 81 -5.25 -3.75 6.42
CA ILE A 81 -6.60 -3.42 6.02
C ILE A 81 -7.40 -3.21 7.29
N THR A 82 -7.95 -2.02 7.47
CA THR A 82 -8.75 -1.65 8.64
C THR A 82 -10.08 -1.10 8.14
N ASP A 83 -11.19 -1.61 8.65
CA ASP A 83 -12.53 -1.19 8.24
C ASP A 83 -12.73 -1.17 6.72
N ARG A 84 -12.18 -2.18 6.02
CA ARG A 84 -12.19 -2.30 4.54
C ARG A 84 -11.37 -1.24 3.78
N HIS A 85 -10.51 -0.49 4.46
CA HIS A 85 -9.61 0.50 3.85
C HIS A 85 -8.17 -0.03 3.77
N PHE A 86 -7.47 0.29 2.68
CA PHE A 86 -6.05 -0.05 2.53
C PHE A 86 -5.19 1.00 3.22
N VAL A 87 -4.40 0.61 4.22
CA VAL A 87 -3.63 1.54 5.06
C VAL A 87 -2.16 1.56 4.69
N PHE A 88 -1.59 2.76 4.52
CA PHE A 88 -0.15 3.00 4.38
C PHE A 88 0.28 4.25 5.14
N TYR A 89 1.57 4.40 5.44
CA TYR A 89 2.09 5.52 6.22
C TYR A 89 3.16 6.30 5.44
N THR A 90 3.17 7.62 5.59
CA THR A 90 4.05 8.53 4.84
C THR A 90 4.22 9.86 5.57
N SER A 91 5.08 10.73 5.04
CA SER A 91 5.03 12.17 5.34
C SER A 91 3.88 12.84 4.58
N TYR A 92 3.06 13.61 5.30
CA TYR A 92 1.99 14.47 4.78
C TYR A 92 2.53 15.63 3.95
N GLU A 93 3.77 16.07 4.21
CA GLU A 93 4.41 17.16 3.47
C GLU A 93 5.02 16.69 2.13
N SER A 94 5.11 15.39 1.88
CA SER A 94 5.68 14.88 0.63
C SER A 94 4.82 15.21 -0.60
N THR A 95 5.35 15.06 -1.82
CA THR A 95 4.58 15.30 -3.05
C THR A 95 3.27 14.52 -3.06
N LYS A 96 3.28 13.23 -2.65
CA LYS A 96 2.07 12.42 -2.57
C LYS A 96 1.10 12.92 -1.50
N GLY A 97 1.62 13.36 -0.34
CA GLY A 97 0.80 13.85 0.78
C GLY A 97 0.10 15.16 0.41
N ARG A 98 0.83 16.10 -0.20
CA ARG A 98 0.27 17.35 -0.74
C ARG A 98 -0.76 17.10 -1.85
N GLN A 99 -0.49 16.16 -2.76
CA GLN A 99 -1.45 15.81 -3.80
C GLN A 99 -2.71 15.17 -3.22
N ILE A 100 -2.59 14.22 -2.27
CA ILE A 100 -3.76 13.61 -1.60
C ILE A 100 -4.59 14.65 -0.85
N ALA A 101 -3.94 15.58 -0.14
CA ALA A 101 -4.64 16.63 0.58
C ALA A 101 -5.47 17.54 -0.35
N ALA A 102 -5.00 17.77 -1.58
CA ALA A 102 -5.69 18.60 -2.57
C ALA A 102 -6.68 17.82 -3.45
N ASN A 103 -6.41 16.53 -3.68
CA ASN A 103 -7.24 15.61 -4.46
C ASN A 103 -7.14 14.22 -3.84
N PRO A 104 -8.16 13.76 -3.09
CA PRO A 104 -8.06 12.52 -2.33
C PRO A 104 -8.22 11.27 -3.21
N LEU A 105 -8.49 11.41 -4.51
CA LEU A 105 -8.59 10.27 -5.42
C LEU A 105 -7.22 9.68 -5.72
N VAL A 106 -7.06 8.39 -5.45
CA VAL A 106 -5.80 7.65 -5.61
C VAL A 106 -6.02 6.34 -6.35
N SER A 107 -4.93 5.79 -6.89
CA SER A 107 -4.89 4.43 -7.42
C SER A 107 -3.73 3.65 -6.81
N LEU A 108 -4.02 2.42 -6.36
CA LEU A 108 -3.03 1.46 -5.85
C LEU A 108 -2.90 0.32 -6.86
N CYS A 109 -1.68 -0.14 -7.10
CA CYS A 109 -1.40 -1.30 -7.93
C CYS A 109 -0.47 -2.27 -7.20
N PHE A 110 -1.00 -3.46 -6.91
CA PHE A 110 -0.23 -4.60 -6.42
C PHE A 110 0.15 -5.46 -7.61
N PHE A 111 1.45 -5.73 -7.80
CA PHE A 111 1.93 -6.58 -8.88
C PHE A 111 2.71 -7.77 -8.32
N TRP A 112 2.18 -8.97 -8.52
CA TRP A 112 2.77 -10.23 -8.06
C TRP A 112 3.21 -11.06 -9.27
N PRO A 113 4.40 -10.79 -9.83
CA PRO A 113 4.86 -11.44 -11.05
C PRO A 113 5.00 -12.96 -10.89
N HIS A 114 5.33 -13.44 -9.68
CA HIS A 114 5.44 -14.86 -9.35
C HIS A 114 4.10 -15.60 -9.42
N LEU A 115 2.97 -14.89 -9.33
CA LEU A 115 1.63 -15.43 -9.51
C LEU A 115 0.98 -15.03 -10.84
N GLN A 116 1.66 -14.19 -11.63
CA GLN A 116 1.11 -13.57 -12.84
C GLN A 116 -0.21 -12.83 -12.52
N ARG A 117 -0.21 -12.06 -11.43
CA ARG A 117 -1.40 -11.34 -10.95
C ARG A 117 -1.13 -9.87 -10.74
N GLN A 118 -2.19 -9.10 -10.90
CA GLN A 118 -2.24 -7.71 -10.52
C GLN A 118 -3.56 -7.42 -9.83
N VAL A 119 -3.53 -6.58 -8.80
CA VAL A 119 -4.74 -5.98 -8.21
C VAL A 119 -4.65 -4.46 -8.33
N LEU A 120 -5.64 -3.85 -8.95
CA LEU A 120 -5.76 -2.40 -9.04
C LEU A 120 -6.89 -1.95 -8.12
N VAL A 121 -6.63 -0.95 -7.28
CA VAL A 121 -7.63 -0.32 -6.40
C VAL A 121 -7.72 1.13 -6.78
N SER A 122 -8.91 1.62 -7.12
CA SER A 122 -9.20 3.06 -7.20
C SER A 122 -10.06 3.44 -6.00
N GLY A 123 -9.70 4.55 -5.35
CA GLY A 123 -10.30 4.90 -4.07
C GLY A 123 -10.06 6.33 -3.64
N ARG A 124 -10.61 6.69 -2.47
CA ARG A 124 -10.41 7.97 -1.79
C ARG A 124 -9.49 7.73 -0.59
N ALA A 125 -8.41 8.50 -0.49
CA ALA A 125 -7.47 8.44 0.62
C ALA A 125 -7.82 9.50 1.68
N GLU A 126 -7.94 9.06 2.93
CA GLU A 126 -8.20 9.92 4.09
C GLU A 126 -7.13 9.70 5.14
N GLN A 127 -6.80 10.74 5.92
CA GLN A 127 -5.82 10.58 7.00
C GLN A 127 -6.39 9.66 8.07
N THR A 128 -5.57 8.73 8.56
CA THR A 128 -5.89 7.97 9.77
C THR A 128 -5.84 8.89 10.99
N ASP A 129 -6.51 8.51 12.07
CA ASP A 129 -6.37 9.22 13.32
C ASP A 129 -4.92 9.20 13.86
N ARG A 130 -4.63 10.14 14.77
CA ARG A 130 -3.27 10.32 15.31
C ARG A 130 -2.86 9.20 16.26
N GLU A 131 -3.81 8.51 16.89
CA GLU A 131 -3.53 7.38 17.79
C GLU A 131 -3.04 6.17 16.98
N SER A 132 -3.75 5.80 15.91
CA SER A 132 -3.33 4.79 14.93
C SER A 132 -1.96 5.10 14.34
N SER A 133 -1.72 6.37 13.99
CA SER A 133 -0.41 6.83 13.50
C SER A 133 0.69 6.70 14.56
N ALA A 134 0.41 7.01 15.82
CA ALA A 134 1.36 6.88 16.92
C ALA A 134 1.66 5.41 17.21
N ALA A 135 0.65 4.55 17.27
CA ALA A 135 0.81 3.12 17.51
C ALA A 135 1.72 2.49 16.45
N TYR A 136 1.44 2.74 15.17
CA TYR A 136 2.29 2.23 14.09
C TYR A 136 3.66 2.90 14.04
N PHE A 137 3.80 4.20 14.34
CA PHE A 137 5.10 4.86 14.38
C PHE A 137 6.04 4.21 15.40
N HIS A 138 5.57 3.98 16.62
CA HIS A 138 6.38 3.42 17.70
C HIS A 138 6.66 1.92 17.53
N SER A 139 5.89 1.20 16.70
CA SER A 139 6.19 -0.19 16.35
C SER A 139 7.35 -0.34 15.36
N ARG A 140 7.77 0.76 14.71
CA ARG A 140 8.85 0.74 13.71
C ARG A 140 10.22 0.61 14.38
N PRO A 141 11.24 0.06 13.68
CA PRO A 141 12.62 0.11 14.16
C PRO A 141 13.04 1.55 14.49
N ARG A 142 13.90 1.72 15.50
CA ARG A 142 14.33 3.03 15.99
C ARG A 142 14.88 3.91 14.86
N ASP A 143 15.75 3.37 14.02
CA ASP A 143 16.36 4.12 12.91
C ASP A 143 15.31 4.59 11.91
N SER A 144 14.23 3.83 11.73
CA SER A 144 13.07 4.21 10.95
C SER A 144 12.30 5.39 11.58
N GLN A 145 12.16 5.39 12.91
CA GLN A 145 11.55 6.50 13.66
C GLN A 145 12.39 7.79 13.51
N LEU A 146 13.70 7.69 13.69
CA LEU A 146 14.64 8.81 13.50
C LEU A 146 14.66 9.30 12.04
N GLY A 147 14.67 8.39 11.07
CA GLY A 147 14.65 8.74 9.64
C GLY A 147 13.41 9.51 9.22
N ALA A 148 12.27 9.29 9.88
CA ALA A 148 11.05 10.07 9.66
C ALA A 148 11.17 11.53 10.16
N HIS A 149 12.02 11.79 11.16
CA HIS A 149 12.37 13.15 11.57
C HIS A 149 13.42 13.77 10.65
N ALA A 150 14.46 13.03 10.30
CA ALA A 150 15.60 13.52 9.51
C ALA A 150 15.18 14.00 8.11
N SER A 151 14.19 13.32 7.52
CA SER A 151 13.75 13.57 6.14
C SER A 151 12.60 14.57 6.06
N SER A 152 12.85 15.70 5.39
CA SER A 152 11.78 16.50 4.76
C SER A 152 11.46 15.87 3.40
N GLN A 153 10.68 14.79 3.42
CA GLN A 153 10.46 13.95 2.24
C GLN A 153 9.96 14.77 1.03
N SER A 154 10.60 14.56 -0.13
CA SER A 154 10.32 15.27 -1.40
C SER A 154 10.78 16.74 -1.46
N SER A 155 11.53 17.24 -0.48
CA SER A 155 12.26 18.51 -0.58
C SER A 155 13.63 18.30 -1.21
N THR A 156 14.14 19.30 -1.94
CA THR A 156 15.53 19.32 -2.39
C THR A 156 16.46 19.46 -1.19
N ILE A 157 17.53 18.68 -1.19
CA ILE A 157 18.63 18.76 -0.23
C ILE A 157 19.94 18.92 -1.01
N GLU A 158 20.94 19.52 -0.37
CA GLU A 158 22.23 19.77 -1.00
C GLU A 158 22.98 18.47 -1.32
N SER A 159 22.98 17.53 -0.37
CA SER A 159 23.73 16.29 -0.49
C SER A 159 23.26 15.20 0.47
N ARG A 160 23.85 14.00 0.38
CA ARG A 160 23.56 12.88 1.28
C ARG A 160 24.03 13.15 2.71
N GLU A 161 25.15 13.83 2.85
CA GLU A 161 25.81 14.17 4.12
C GLU A 161 24.87 14.98 5.03
N VAL A 162 23.99 15.82 4.46
CA VAL A 162 22.94 16.53 5.21
C VAL A 162 21.99 15.57 5.93
N LEU A 163 21.65 14.42 5.31
CA LEU A 163 20.79 13.42 5.96
C LEU A 163 21.54 12.66 7.05
N GLU A 164 22.81 12.33 6.80
CA GLU A 164 23.67 11.62 7.76
C GLU A 164 23.88 12.46 9.02
N GLN A 165 24.24 13.74 8.86
CA GLN A 165 24.38 14.68 9.97
C GLN A 165 23.07 14.81 10.77
N ARG A 166 21.92 14.94 10.11
CA ARG A 166 20.62 15.00 10.81
C ARG A 166 20.32 13.71 11.57
N MET A 167 20.68 12.55 11.03
CA MET A 167 20.52 11.27 11.71
C MET A 167 21.38 11.22 12.98
N GLU A 168 22.63 11.67 12.91
CA GLU A 168 23.54 11.76 14.07
C GLU A 168 23.00 12.73 15.14
N GLU A 169 22.57 13.93 14.74
CA GLU A 169 21.96 14.92 15.63
C GLU A 169 20.71 14.38 16.33
N LEU A 170 19.85 13.66 15.59
CA LEU A 170 18.65 13.03 16.13
C LEU A 170 18.96 11.84 17.05
N ALA A 171 19.99 11.05 16.73
CA ALA A 171 20.45 9.95 17.58
C ALA A 171 21.04 10.48 18.90
N ALA A 172 21.74 11.62 18.87
CA ALA A 172 22.22 12.30 20.07
C ALA A 172 21.07 12.93 20.88
N ARG A 173 20.10 13.55 20.20
CA ARG A 173 18.91 14.16 20.82
C ARG A 173 17.98 13.13 21.45
N TYR A 174 17.87 11.96 20.84
CA TYR A 174 17.09 10.82 21.33
C TYR A 174 18.04 9.63 21.53
N PRO A 175 18.69 9.49 22.69
CA PRO A 175 19.55 8.34 23.01
C PRO A 175 18.77 7.02 23.06
N VAL A 176 19.46 5.90 22.83
CA VAL A 176 18.85 4.56 22.97
C VAL A 176 18.16 4.41 24.33
N GLY A 177 16.93 3.89 24.33
CA GLY A 177 16.08 3.79 25.52
C GLY A 177 15.12 4.96 25.72
N THR A 178 15.26 6.06 24.96
CA THR A 178 14.27 7.15 24.96
C THR A 178 13.22 6.97 23.88
N THR A 179 12.03 7.51 24.11
CA THR A 179 10.94 7.57 23.12
C THR A 179 11.24 8.67 22.09
N VAL A 180 11.20 8.30 20.81
CA VAL A 180 11.18 9.28 19.71
C VAL A 180 9.74 9.72 19.52
N PRO A 181 9.39 11.01 19.60
CA PRO A 181 8.01 11.44 19.42
C PRO A 181 7.55 11.26 17.97
N LEU A 182 6.26 11.05 17.76
CA LEU A 182 5.65 11.06 16.41
C LEU A 182 5.75 12.47 15.78
N PRO A 183 6.37 12.66 14.61
CA PRO A 183 6.32 13.95 13.91
C PRO A 183 4.90 14.39 13.56
N GLU A 184 4.59 15.69 13.64
CA GLU A 184 3.30 16.25 13.20
C GLU A 184 3.01 15.98 11.73
N ARG A 185 4.05 16.10 10.90
CA ARG A 185 4.01 15.87 9.45
C ARG A 185 3.95 14.41 9.03
N TRP A 186 3.85 13.45 9.94
CA TRP A 186 3.89 12.02 9.63
C TRP A 186 2.65 11.30 10.14
N GLY A 187 2.12 10.37 9.34
CA GLY A 187 1.03 9.52 9.75
C GLY A 187 0.49 8.65 8.61
N GLY A 188 -0.68 8.06 8.84
CA GLY A 188 -1.32 7.11 7.95
C GLY A 188 -2.32 7.74 6.99
N TYR A 189 -2.50 7.08 5.85
CA TYR A 189 -3.65 7.23 4.99
C TYR A 189 -4.40 5.89 4.89
N ALA A 190 -5.72 5.95 4.95
CA ALA A 190 -6.65 4.86 4.71
C ALA A 190 -7.34 5.10 3.36
N VAL A 191 -7.23 4.14 2.43
CA VAL A 191 -7.85 4.24 1.10
C VAL A 191 -9.17 3.45 1.09
N GLU A 192 -10.27 4.18 1.00
CA GLU A 192 -11.61 3.64 0.76
C GLU A 192 -11.71 3.22 -0.70
N PRO A 193 -11.93 1.94 -1.04
CA PRO A 193 -12.08 1.53 -2.43
C PRO A 193 -13.47 1.85 -2.97
N SER A 194 -13.54 2.38 -4.19
CA SER A 194 -14.77 2.41 -5.01
C SER A 194 -14.71 1.50 -6.23
N LYS A 195 -13.49 1.06 -6.58
CA LYS A 195 -13.25 0.10 -7.65
C LYS A 195 -12.08 -0.80 -7.30
N ILE A 196 -12.24 -2.11 -7.48
CA ILE A 196 -11.15 -3.08 -7.35
C ILE A 196 -11.14 -3.98 -8.59
N GLU A 197 -10.03 -4.06 -9.29
CA GLU A 197 -9.84 -4.94 -10.44
C GLU A 197 -8.82 -6.03 -10.12
N PHE A 198 -9.23 -7.27 -10.34
CA PHE A 198 -8.39 -8.46 -10.26
C PHE A 198 -8.03 -8.91 -11.66
N TRP A 199 -6.74 -8.86 -11.96
CA TRP A 199 -6.17 -9.27 -13.23
C TRP A 199 -5.34 -10.55 -13.03
N GLN A 200 -5.59 -11.55 -13.87
CA GLN A 200 -4.86 -12.82 -13.91
C GLN A 200 -4.32 -13.06 -15.32
N GLY A 201 -3.01 -13.26 -15.39
CA GLY A 201 -2.31 -13.64 -16.62
C GLY A 201 -2.84 -14.97 -17.15
N ARG A 202 -3.01 -15.04 -18.47
CA ARG A 202 -3.49 -16.18 -19.24
C ARG A 202 -2.71 -16.27 -20.55
N THR A 203 -2.72 -17.46 -21.13
CA THR A 203 -2.11 -17.72 -22.43
C THR A 203 -2.79 -16.91 -23.53
N ASN A 204 -2.09 -16.71 -24.65
CA ASN A 204 -2.61 -16.00 -25.82
C ASN A 204 -3.07 -14.54 -25.57
N ARG A 205 -2.67 -13.94 -24.43
CA ARG A 205 -3.08 -12.59 -23.99
C ARG A 205 -4.56 -12.42 -23.69
N LEU A 206 -5.31 -13.52 -23.60
CA LEU A 206 -6.73 -13.50 -23.22
C LEU A 206 -6.85 -13.46 -21.69
N HIS A 207 -6.31 -12.42 -21.08
CA HIS A 207 -6.21 -12.26 -19.63
C HIS A 207 -7.60 -12.18 -18.97
N ASP A 208 -7.71 -12.76 -17.79
CA ASP A 208 -8.94 -12.65 -17.01
C ASP A 208 -8.91 -11.34 -16.22
N ARG A 209 -9.98 -10.55 -16.36
CA ARG A 209 -10.15 -9.26 -15.68
C ARG A 209 -11.52 -9.22 -15.04
N ILE A 210 -11.57 -9.29 -13.71
CA ILE A 210 -12.80 -9.14 -12.94
C ILE A 210 -12.74 -7.84 -12.17
N VAL A 211 -13.76 -7.00 -12.36
CA VAL A 211 -13.84 -5.68 -11.73
C VAL A 211 -15.05 -5.62 -10.80
N TYR A 212 -14.82 -5.02 -9.64
CA TYR A 212 -15.80 -4.69 -8.64
C TYR A 212 -15.97 -3.18 -8.61
N THR A 213 -17.20 -2.68 -8.61
CA THR A 213 -17.50 -1.25 -8.48
C THR A 213 -18.57 -1.00 -7.43
N ARG A 214 -18.36 0.05 -6.62
CA ARG A 214 -19.33 0.57 -5.66
C ARG A 214 -19.07 2.07 -5.43
N PRO A 215 -20.07 2.95 -5.64
CA PRO A 215 -19.91 4.38 -5.33
C PRO A 215 -19.57 4.61 -3.85
N PHE A 216 -18.74 5.62 -3.53
CA PHE A 216 -18.25 5.91 -2.17
C PHE A 216 -19.39 6.05 -1.15
N ASP A 217 -20.40 6.85 -1.47
CA ASP A 217 -21.46 7.20 -0.51
C ASP A 217 -22.62 6.17 -0.51
N SER A 218 -22.37 4.96 -1.02
CA SER A 218 -23.37 3.89 -0.97
C SER A 218 -23.53 3.37 0.46
N PRO A 219 -24.74 3.02 0.91
CA PRO A 219 -24.94 2.29 2.16
C PRO A 219 -24.02 1.06 2.25
N SER A 220 -23.52 0.74 3.44
CA SER A 220 -22.55 -0.35 3.65
C SER A 220 -23.04 -1.71 3.15
N GLU A 221 -24.36 -1.93 3.19
CA GLU A 221 -25.06 -3.12 2.71
C GLU A 221 -25.20 -3.18 1.19
N THR A 222 -24.94 -2.08 0.48
CA THR A 222 -24.99 -2.04 -0.99
C THR A 222 -23.98 -3.05 -1.54
N PRO A 223 -24.46 -4.04 -2.32
CA PRO A 223 -23.58 -5.05 -2.89
C PRO A 223 -22.65 -4.43 -3.93
N TRP A 224 -21.47 -5.01 -4.06
CA TRP A 224 -20.55 -4.65 -5.15
C TRP A 224 -21.09 -5.17 -6.48
N GLU A 225 -21.07 -4.32 -7.50
CA GLU A 225 -21.32 -4.77 -8.87
C GLU A 225 -20.07 -5.49 -9.39
N ILE A 226 -20.25 -6.68 -9.97
CA ILE A 226 -19.15 -7.53 -10.46
C ILE A 226 -19.26 -7.72 -11.96
N SER A 227 -18.23 -7.34 -12.70
CA SER A 227 -18.19 -7.40 -14.17
C SER A 227 -16.89 -8.01 -14.67
N ARG A 228 -16.92 -8.59 -15.89
CA ARG A 228 -15.73 -9.03 -16.61
C ARG A 228 -15.34 -7.97 -17.63
N LEU A 229 -14.06 -7.63 -17.69
CA LEU A 229 -13.51 -6.73 -18.71
C LEU A 229 -12.80 -7.53 -19.80
N SER A 230 -12.78 -6.99 -21.02
CA SER A 230 -11.89 -7.49 -22.09
C SER A 230 -10.43 -7.25 -21.70
N PRO A 231 -9.51 -8.18 -21.98
CA PRO A 231 -8.08 -7.94 -21.88
C PRO A 231 -7.57 -6.90 -22.89
#